data_AF-A0AAI9CJ54-F1
#
_entry.id   AF-A0AAI9CJ54-F1
#
_cell.length_a   1.000
_cell.length_b   1.000
_cell.length_c   1.000
_cell.angle_alpha   90.00
_cell.angle_beta   90.00
_cell.angle_gamma   90.00
#
_symmetry.space_group_name_H-M   'P 1'
#
loop_
_entity.id
_entity.type
_entity.pdbx_description
1 polymer ?
#
loop_
_entity_poly.entity_id
_entity_poly.type
_entity_poly.pdbx_seq_one_letter_code
_entity_poly.pdbx_strand_id
1 'polypeptide(L)'
;MTQEHISHPEGLPNCAAGHRARHIHDKRCASAGGGHLVECACRSTSKHADPDAAIAAWRRLNMPARSARRAEPMLPENVLQLPLLGSPREVRRVSG
;
A
#
# COMPACT_ATOMS: atom_id res chain seq x y z
N MET A 1 -28.90 13.57 1.37
CA MET A 1 -27.76 12.69 1.74
C MET A 1 -26.81 12.64 0.56
N THR A 2 -25.60 13.20 0.68
CA THR A 2 -24.62 13.30 -0.44
C THR A 2 -23.52 12.24 -0.37
N GLN A 3 -23.49 11.42 0.68
CA GLN A 3 -22.51 10.35 0.87
C GLN A 3 -23.15 8.98 0.62
N GLU A 4 -22.46 8.14 -0.13
CA GLU A 4 -22.85 6.75 -0.41
C GLU A 4 -21.73 5.78 -0.04
N HIS A 5 -22.08 4.60 0.47
CA HIS A 5 -21.12 3.52 0.69
C HIS A 5 -21.02 2.68 -0.59
N ILE A 6 -19.81 2.54 -1.12
CA ILE A 6 -19.51 1.68 -2.26
C ILE A 6 -19.11 0.30 -1.75
N SER A 7 -19.91 -0.70 -2.10
CA SER A 7 -19.59 -2.10 -1.85
C SER A 7 -18.56 -2.60 -2.86
N HIS A 8 -17.50 -3.24 -2.37
CA HIS A 8 -16.49 -3.91 -3.20
C HIS A 8 -16.73 -5.42 -3.17
N PRO A 9 -16.71 -6.14 -4.32
CA PRO A 9 -17.00 -7.57 -4.36
C PRO A 9 -15.97 -8.41 -3.59
N GLU A 10 -14.69 -8.04 -3.62
CA GLU A 10 -13.63 -8.70 -2.84
C GLU A 10 -13.51 -8.15 -1.40
N GLY A 11 -14.25 -7.08 -1.09
CA GLY A 11 -14.07 -6.32 0.13
C GLY A 11 -12.79 -5.49 0.15
N LEU A 12 -12.74 -4.52 1.06
CA LEU A 12 -11.54 -3.71 1.28
C LEU A 12 -10.60 -4.42 2.27
N PRO A 13 -9.28 -4.21 2.15
CA PRO A 13 -8.35 -4.75 3.13
C PRO A 13 -8.64 -4.14 4.52
N ASN A 14 -8.61 -5.00 5.54
CA ASN A 14 -8.76 -4.56 6.92
C ASN A 14 -7.64 -3.59 7.32
N CYS A 15 -7.90 -2.77 8.33
CA CYS A 15 -6.85 -1.93 8.90
C CYS A 15 -5.78 -2.79 9.60
N ALA A 16 -4.66 -2.16 9.98
CA ALA A 16 -3.59 -2.83 10.73
C ALA A 16 -4.05 -3.42 12.09
N ALA A 17 -5.16 -2.94 12.66
CA ALA A 17 -5.78 -3.47 13.88
C ALA A 17 -6.89 -4.52 13.62
N GLY A 18 -7.12 -4.90 12.36
CA GLY A 18 -8.10 -5.92 11.98
C GLY A 18 -9.55 -5.42 11.78
N HIS A 19 -9.81 -4.12 11.90
CA HIS A 19 -11.14 -3.57 11.64
C HIS A 19 -11.49 -3.57 10.15
N ARG A 20 -12.77 -3.83 9.86
CA ARG A 20 -13.34 -3.76 8.50
C ARG A 20 -13.34 -2.32 8.00
N ALA A 21 -12.87 -2.14 6.78
CA ALA A 21 -12.88 -0.85 6.09
C ALA A 21 -14.17 -0.66 5.28
N ARG A 22 -14.60 0.59 5.12
CA ARG A 22 -15.76 1.03 4.32
C ARG A 22 -15.30 2.11 3.35
N HIS A 23 -15.73 2.03 2.10
CA HIS A 23 -15.43 3.05 1.08
C HIS A 23 -16.64 3.97 0.92
N ILE A 24 -16.46 5.25 1.22
CA ILE A 24 -17.52 6.25 1.09
C ILE A 24 -17.17 7.16 -0.08
N HIS A 25 -18.16 7.41 -0.94
CA HIS A 25 -18.10 8.43 -1.98
C HIS A 25 -19.02 9.60 -1.62
N ASP A 26 -18.43 10.77 -1.49
CA ASP A 26 -19.13 12.03 -1.27
C ASP A 26 -19.34 12.73 -2.61
N LYS A 27 -20.59 12.77 -3.10
CA LYS A 27 -20.99 13.29 -4.42
C LYS A 27 -20.85 14.79 -4.58
N ARG A 28 -20.41 15.51 -3.54
CA ARG A 28 -20.11 16.93 -3.66
C ARG A 28 -18.93 17.14 -4.63
N CYS A 29 -18.80 18.35 -5.14
CA CYS A 29 -17.63 18.72 -5.94
C CYS A 29 -16.36 18.67 -5.07
N ALA A 30 -15.19 18.41 -5.64
CA ALA A 30 -13.92 18.43 -4.90
C ALA A 30 -13.70 19.77 -4.15
N SER A 31 -14.09 20.89 -4.76
CA SER A 31 -14.06 22.23 -4.15
C SER A 31 -14.99 22.40 -2.93
N ALA A 32 -16.05 21.59 -2.84
CA ALA A 32 -16.98 21.54 -1.72
C ALA A 32 -16.65 20.39 -0.74
N GLY A 33 -15.44 19.83 -0.84
CA GLY A 33 -14.97 18.73 -0.01
C GLY A 33 -15.62 17.39 -0.36
N GLY A 34 -15.97 17.14 -1.62
CA GLY A 34 -16.40 15.81 -2.09
C GLY A 34 -15.24 14.88 -2.44
N GLY A 35 -15.57 13.68 -2.90
CA GLY A 35 -14.62 12.64 -3.30
C GLY A 35 -14.71 11.34 -2.48
N HIS A 36 -13.75 10.47 -2.72
CA HIS A 36 -13.63 9.12 -2.17
C HIS A 36 -12.81 9.10 -0.88
N LEU A 37 -13.29 8.42 0.14
CA LEU A 37 -12.54 8.13 1.35
C LEU A 37 -12.75 6.68 1.81
N VAL A 38 -11.76 6.12 2.48
CA VAL A 38 -11.86 4.80 3.12
C VAL A 38 -11.66 4.95 4.62
N GLU A 39 -12.57 4.36 5.40
CA GLU A 39 -12.56 4.45 6.87
C GLU A 39 -12.80 3.10 7.56
N CYS A 40 -12.27 2.97 8.78
CA CYS A 40 -12.66 1.96 9.78
C CYS A 40 -13.19 2.67 11.03
N ALA A 41 -13.58 1.90 12.05
CA ALA A 41 -13.87 2.39 13.40
C ALA A 41 -12.72 3.17 14.08
N CYS A 42 -11.52 3.14 13.48
CA CYS A 42 -10.26 3.50 14.12
C CYS A 42 -9.45 4.60 13.42
N ARG A 43 -9.71 4.86 12.14
CA ARG A 43 -8.97 5.79 11.28
C ARG A 43 -9.72 5.99 9.96
N SER A 44 -9.40 7.07 9.27
CA SER A 44 -9.96 7.42 7.96
C SER A 44 -8.86 8.00 7.06
N THR A 45 -8.99 7.82 5.75
CA THR A 45 -8.14 8.53 4.77
C THR A 45 -8.63 9.96 4.55
N SER A 46 -7.77 10.80 4.00
CA SER A 46 -8.22 12.04 3.35
C SER A 46 -9.16 11.73 2.17
N LYS A 47 -9.86 12.76 1.69
CA LYS A 47 -10.69 12.63 0.48
C LYS A 47 -9.82 12.68 -0.77
N HIS A 48 -10.13 11.82 -1.72
CA HIS A 48 -9.44 11.70 -3.01
C HIS A 48 -10.44 11.85 -4.15
N ALA A 49 -10.02 12.40 -5.29
CA ALA A 49 -10.90 12.53 -6.45
C ALA A 49 -11.23 11.18 -7.10
N ASP A 50 -10.38 10.18 -6.90
CA ASP A 50 -10.42 8.89 -7.56
C ASP A 50 -10.54 7.74 -6.53
N PRO A 51 -11.38 6.71 -6.78
CA PRO A 51 -11.56 5.59 -5.87
C PRO A 51 -10.28 4.77 -5.65
N ASP A 52 -9.49 4.53 -6.70
CA ASP A 52 -8.26 3.76 -6.59
C ASP A 52 -7.21 4.50 -5.77
N ALA A 53 -7.13 5.83 -5.91
CA ALA A 53 -6.30 6.67 -5.07
C ALA A 53 -6.65 6.55 -3.57
N ALA A 54 -7.95 6.52 -3.23
CA ALA A 54 -8.39 6.33 -1.84
C ALA A 54 -8.01 4.94 -1.29
N ILE A 55 -8.18 3.89 -2.09
CA ILE A 55 -7.81 2.51 -1.70
C ILE A 55 -6.29 2.38 -1.57
N ALA A 56 -5.52 2.98 -2.48
CA ALA A 56 -4.06 2.99 -2.42
C ALA A 56 -3.56 3.73 -1.18
N ALA A 57 -4.16 4.88 -0.84
CA ALA A 57 -3.86 5.62 0.38
C ALA A 57 -4.17 4.78 1.62
N TRP A 58 -5.31 4.10 1.65
CA TRP A 58 -5.68 3.19 2.73
C TRP A 58 -4.67 2.05 2.92
N ARG A 59 -4.24 1.42 1.81
CA ARG A 59 -3.20 0.38 1.84
C ARG A 59 -1.88 0.90 2.39
N ARG A 60 -1.46 2.11 2.02
CA ARG A 60 -0.23 2.72 2.54
C ARG A 60 -0.32 3.02 4.03
N LEU A 61 -1.44 3.59 4.49
CA LEU A 61 -1.67 3.91 5.91
C LEU A 61 -1.66 2.67 6.81
N ASN A 62 -2.06 1.52 6.26
CA ASN A 62 -2.12 0.25 6.98
C ASN A 62 -0.96 -0.70 6.63
N MET A 63 -0.02 -0.27 5.79
CA MET A 63 1.15 -1.08 5.48
C MET A 63 1.97 -1.25 6.76
N PRO A 64 2.36 -2.49 7.13
CA PRO A 64 3.32 -2.68 8.20
C PRO A 64 4.59 -1.90 7.87
N ALA A 65 5.18 -1.26 8.89
CA ALA A 65 6.44 -0.55 8.72
C ALA A 65 7.43 -1.51 8.03
N ARG A 66 7.92 -1.10 6.86
CA ARG A 66 8.86 -1.90 6.08
C ARG A 66 10.01 -2.23 7.02
N SER A 67 10.15 -3.50 7.38
CA SER A 67 11.23 -3.95 8.25
C SER A 67 12.53 -3.40 7.66
N ALA A 68 13.32 -2.72 8.48
CA ALA A 68 14.66 -2.31 8.07
C ALA A 68 15.32 -3.55 7.48
N ARG A 69 15.88 -3.43 6.27
CA ARG A 69 16.58 -4.55 5.63
C ARG A 69 17.53 -5.09 6.69
N ARG A 70 17.33 -6.36 7.07
CA ARG A 70 18.25 -7.06 7.95
C ARG A 70 19.63 -6.87 7.34
N ALA A 71 20.57 -6.30 8.12
CA ALA A 71 21.94 -6.16 7.69
C ALA A 71 22.40 -7.52 7.14
N GLU A 72 23.12 -7.51 6.01
CA GLU A 72 23.62 -8.76 5.46
C GLU A 72 24.45 -9.47 6.54
N PRO A 73 24.17 -10.76 6.82
CA PRO A 73 24.97 -11.51 7.76
C PRO A 73 26.42 -11.54 7.26
N MET A 74 27.39 -11.31 8.14
CA MET A 74 28.79 -11.62 7.83
C MET A 74 28.90 -13.12 7.63
N LEU A 75 28.93 -13.54 6.37
CA LEU A 75 29.16 -14.92 6.01
C LEU A 75 30.67 -15.21 6.11
N PRO A 76 31.08 -16.37 6.64
CA PRO A 76 32.47 -16.79 6.58
C PRO A 76 32.88 -17.01 5.12
N GLU A 77 34.17 -16.86 4.82
CA GLU A 77 34.74 -16.82 3.45
C GLU A 77 34.43 -18.07 2.61
N ASN A 78 34.03 -19.16 3.26
CA ASN A 78 33.67 -20.43 2.63
C ASN A 78 32.18 -20.56 2.27
N VAL A 79 31.35 -19.51 2.44
CA VAL A 79 29.91 -19.55 2.11
C VAL A 79 29.62 -18.64 0.93
N LEU A 80 29.13 -19.23 -0.16
CA LEU A 80 28.62 -18.50 -1.32
C LEU A 80 27.11 -18.35 -1.21
N GLN A 81 26.62 -17.11 -1.03
CA GLN A 81 25.19 -16.81 -1.13
C GLN A 81 24.84 -16.50 -2.59
N LEU A 82 24.17 -17.43 -3.26
CA LEU A 82 23.69 -17.20 -4.63
C LEU A 82 22.41 -16.35 -4.59
N PRO A 83 22.32 -15.26 -5.35
CA PRO A 83 21.07 -14.54 -5.51
C PRO A 83 20.09 -15.43 -6.28
N LEU A 84 18.94 -15.72 -5.66
CA LEU A 84 17.80 -16.30 -6.37
C LEU A 84 17.41 -15.33 -7.48
N LEU A 85 17.54 -15.78 -8.74
CA LEU A 85 17.38 -14.98 -9.96
C LEU A 85 16.04 -14.22 -9.96
N GLY A 86 16.10 -12.94 -9.59
CA GLY A 86 14.94 -12.08 -9.44
C GLY A 86 15.19 -10.60 -9.77
N SER A 87 16.30 -10.27 -10.43
CA SER A 87 16.46 -8.96 -11.07
C SER A 87 17.43 -9.02 -12.25
N PRO A 88 17.14 -8.31 -13.37
CA PRO A 88 18.02 -8.31 -14.52
C PRO A 88 19.28 -7.50 -14.16
N ARG A 89 20.45 -8.15 -14.15
CA ARG A 89 21.73 -7.45 -14.03
C ARG A 89 22.30 -7.26 -15.42
N GLU A 90 22.50 -6.00 -15.79
CA GLU A 90 23.32 -5.62 -16.94
C GLU A 90 24.76 -6.09 -16.66
N VAL A 91 25.25 -7.01 -17.49
CA VAL A 91 26.58 -7.61 -17.36
C VAL A 91 27.59 -6.63 -17.95
N ARG A 92 28.31 -5.89 -17.09
CA ARG A 92 29.52 -5.17 -17.54
C ARG A 92 30.68 -6.15 -17.61
N ARG A 93 31.16 -6.41 -18.83
CA ARG A 93 32.43 -7.11 -19.08
C ARG A 93 33.59 -6.25 -18.56
N VAL A 94 34.47 -6.86 -17.77
CA VAL A 94 35.81 -6.32 -17.52
C VAL A 94 36.70 -6.93 -18.60
N SER A 95 37.14 -6.09 -19.54
CA SER A 95 38.21 -6.43 -20.48
C SER A 95 39.55 -6.26 -19.76
N GLY A 96 40.39 -7.29 -19.82
CA GLY A 96 41.80 -7.22 -19.43
C GLY A 96 42.66 -6.55 -20.50
#